data_AF-A0A7X1HEK6-F1
#
_entry.id   AF-A0A7X1HEK6-F1
#
_cell.length_a   1.000
_cell.length_b   1.000
_cell.length_c   1.000
_cell.angle_alpha   90.00
_cell.angle_beta   90.00
_cell.angle_gamma   90.00
#
_symmetry.space_group_name_H-M   'P 1'
#
loop_
_entity.id
_entity.type
_entity.pdbx_description
1 polymer ?
#
loop_
_entity_poly.entity_id
_entity_poly.type
_entity_poly.pdbx_seq_one_letter_code
_entity_poly.pdbx_strand_id
1 'polypeptide(L)'
;MTYLQNADGQGQLLIGERVSPISYHVEVEERGDGYAAKVEMQAPRDWLIRQGFEKQATLVLASGDRAQITYGRELDVTDSISVVLRTDALEYRDRQELCDAFPELIGRES
;
A
#
# COMPACT_ATOMS: atom_id res chain seq x y z
N MET A 1 18.31 -10.03 7.28
CA MET A 1 17.08 -9.36 6.82
C MET A 1 15.93 -10.20 7.34
N THR A 2 15.33 -9.79 8.46
CA THR A 2 14.25 -10.53 9.09
C THR A 2 12.95 -9.84 8.69
N TYR A 3 12.33 -10.31 7.61
CA TYR A 3 10.96 -9.94 7.27
C TYR A 3 10.07 -10.49 8.37
N LEU A 4 9.45 -9.62 9.16
CA LEU A 4 8.75 -10.03 10.37
C LEU A 4 7.36 -10.54 10.03
N GLN A 5 6.66 -9.84 9.12
CA GLN A 5 5.31 -10.17 8.68
C GLN A 5 5.02 -9.52 7.33
N ASN A 6 4.30 -10.25 6.48
CA ASN A 6 3.60 -9.67 5.36
C ASN A 6 2.11 -9.95 5.48
N ALA A 7 1.29 -8.96 5.10
CA ALA A 7 -0.15 -9.15 4.97
C ALA A 7 -0.63 -8.64 3.63
N ASP A 8 -1.52 -9.43 3.04
CA ASP A 8 -2.30 -9.03 1.88
C ASP A 8 -3.57 -8.36 2.39
N GLY A 9 -3.62 -7.03 2.25
CA GLY A 9 -4.78 -6.23 2.59
C GLY A 9 -5.63 -5.94 1.35
N GLN A 10 -6.93 -5.73 1.56
CA GLN A 10 -7.79 -5.20 0.51
C GLN A 10 -8.18 -3.77 0.87
N GLY A 11 -7.70 -2.83 0.05
CA GLY A 11 -7.98 -1.41 0.19
C GLY A 11 -8.88 -0.88 -0.90
N GLN A 12 -9.01 0.44 -0.91
CA GLN A 12 -9.70 1.17 -1.94
C GLN A 12 -8.81 2.30 -2.43
N LEU A 13 -8.49 2.31 -3.72
CA LEU A 13 -7.80 3.43 -4.32
C LEU A 13 -8.82 4.47 -4.73
N LEU A 14 -8.66 5.68 -4.22
CA LEU A 14 -9.46 6.85 -4.54
C LEU A 14 -8.66 7.77 -5.44
N ILE A 15 -9.16 7.94 -6.66
CA ILE A 15 -8.56 8.74 -7.72
C ILE A 15 -9.62 9.74 -8.19
N GLY A 16 -9.41 11.01 -7.85
CA GLY A 16 -10.44 12.05 -8.04
C GLY A 16 -11.72 11.68 -7.30
N GLU A 17 -12.79 11.39 -8.05
CA GLU A 17 -14.11 10.98 -7.51
C GLU A 17 -14.36 9.47 -7.61
N ARG A 18 -13.42 8.71 -8.17
CA ARG A 18 -13.57 7.27 -8.37
C ARG A 18 -12.90 6.51 -7.25
N VAL A 19 -13.67 5.67 -6.57
CA VAL A 19 -13.17 4.69 -5.61
C VAL A 19 -13.20 3.31 -6.25
N SER A 20 -12.09 2.58 -6.21
CA SER A 20 -12.03 1.23 -6.74
C SER A 20 -11.29 0.30 -5.79
N PRO A 21 -11.82 -0.92 -5.54
CA PRO A 21 -11.18 -1.88 -4.65
C PRO A 21 -9.86 -2.36 -5.27
N ILE A 22 -8.81 -2.41 -4.46
CA ILE A 22 -7.49 -2.90 -4.88
C ILE A 22 -6.86 -3.73 -3.76
N SER A 23 -6.16 -4.79 -4.14
CA SER A 23 -5.33 -5.55 -3.22
C SER A 23 -3.98 -4.87 -3.07
N TYR A 24 -3.55 -4.68 -1.83
CA TYR A 24 -2.21 -4.21 -1.49
C TYR A 24 -1.51 -5.22 -0.59
N HIS A 25 -0.21 -5.13 -0.55
CA HIS A 25 0.67 -5.96 0.23
C HIS A 25 1.43 -5.06 1.21
N VAL A 26 1.31 -5.35 2.50
CA VAL A 26 2.01 -4.65 3.56
C VAL A 26 3.19 -5.52 3.95
N GLU A 27 4.40 -4.99 3.77
CA GLU A 27 5.64 -5.62 4.19
C GLU A 27 6.17 -4.91 5.43
N VAL A 28 6.33 -5.64 6.52
CA VAL A 28 6.81 -5.11 7.79
C VAL A 28 8.23 -5.58 8.05
N GLU A 29 9.14 -4.62 8.11
CA GLU A 29 10.55 -4.81 8.44
C GLU A 29 10.81 -4.35 9.87
N GLU A 30 11.37 -5.21 10.71
CA GLU A 30 11.87 -4.80 12.02
C GLU A 30 13.24 -4.12 11.86
N ARG A 31 13.33 -2.87 12.31
CA ARG A 31 14.51 -2.00 12.22
C ARG A 31 15.10 -1.77 13.60
N GLY A 32 15.49 -2.81 14.31
CA GLY A 32 16.27 -2.75 15.57
C GLY A 32 15.54 -2.10 16.76
N ASP A 33 15.17 -0.83 16.64
CA ASP A 33 14.48 0.00 17.65
C ASP A 33 13.04 0.37 17.20
N GLY A 34 12.54 -0.20 16.10
CA GLY A 34 11.20 0.07 15.58
C GLY A 34 10.80 -0.84 14.43
N TYR A 35 9.67 -0.53 13.80
CA TYR A 35 9.08 -1.26 12.69
C TYR A 35 8.88 -0.32 11.50
N ALA A 36 9.25 -0.75 10.31
CA ALA A 36 8.97 -0.04 9.06
C ALA A 36 7.96 -0.85 8.27
N ALA A 37 6.75 -0.30 8.07
CA ALA A 37 5.77 -0.89 7.18
C ALA A 37 5.86 -0.21 5.80
N LYS A 38 5.92 -1.03 4.76
CA LYS A 38 5.87 -0.59 3.37
C LYS A 38 4.63 -1.18 2.74
N VAL A 39 3.82 -0.34 2.11
CA VAL A 39 2.67 -0.82 1.35
C VAL A 39 3.05 -0.80 -0.12
N GLU A 40 2.99 -1.97 -0.76
CA GLU A 40 3.15 -2.17 -2.19
C GLU A 40 1.85 -2.70 -2.77
N MET A 41 1.37 -2.13 -3.87
CA MET A 41 0.20 -2.65 -4.56
C MET A 41 0.46 -2.73 -6.05
N GLN A 42 -0.10 -3.75 -6.67
CA GLN A 42 -0.03 -3.93 -8.10
C GLN A 42 -1.35 -3.48 -8.74
N ALA A 43 -1.31 -2.38 -9.47
CA ALA A 43 -2.47 -1.84 -10.19
C ALA A 43 -2.25 -1.98 -11.71
N PRO A 44 -3.27 -2.36 -12.51
CA PRO A 44 -3.15 -2.31 -13.96
C PRO A 44 -3.02 -0.84 -14.42
N ARG A 45 -2.09 -0.54 -15.33
CA ARG A 45 -1.97 0.82 -15.87
C ARG A 45 -3.24 1.26 -16.60
N ASP A 46 -3.84 0.38 -17.40
CA ASP A 46 -5.10 0.67 -18.09
C ASP A 46 -6.21 1.03 -17.10
N TRP A 47 -6.23 0.36 -15.95
CA TRP A 47 -7.18 0.65 -14.88
C TRP A 47 -6.90 2.03 -14.24
N LEU A 48 -5.65 2.37 -13.94
CA LEU A 48 -5.26 3.68 -13.44
C LEU A 48 -5.62 4.80 -14.43
N ILE A 49 -5.31 4.62 -15.71
CA ILE A 49 -5.68 5.55 -16.78
C ILE A 49 -7.20 5.69 -16.86
N ARG A 50 -7.95 4.57 -16.84
CA ARG A 50 -9.42 4.59 -16.80
C ARG A 50 -9.98 5.29 -15.56
N GLN A 51 -9.27 5.23 -14.44
CA GLN A 51 -9.65 5.94 -13.22
C GLN A 51 -9.31 7.43 -13.28
N GLY A 52 -8.47 7.87 -14.23
CA GLY A 52 -7.97 9.24 -14.30
C GLY A 52 -6.76 9.50 -13.40
N PHE A 53 -5.96 8.47 -13.11
CA PHE A 53 -4.75 8.63 -12.31
C PHE A 53 -3.70 9.43 -13.08
N GLU A 54 -3.38 10.62 -12.59
CA GLU A 54 -2.36 11.47 -13.21
C GLU A 54 -0.99 11.25 -12.55
N LYS A 55 -0.87 11.52 -11.25
CA LYS A 55 0.38 11.37 -10.47
C LYS A 55 0.19 11.02 -8.99
N GLN A 56 -1.00 11.28 -8.46
CA GLN A 56 -1.33 11.15 -7.05
C GLN A 56 -2.68 10.44 -6.90
N ALA A 57 -2.77 9.56 -5.90
CA ALA A 57 -4.00 8.92 -5.49
C ALA A 57 -4.05 8.83 -3.96
N THR A 58 -5.25 8.68 -3.42
CA THR A 58 -5.44 8.37 -2.01
C THR A 58 -5.74 6.89 -1.89
N LEU A 59 -4.83 6.11 -1.31
CA LEU A 59 -5.12 4.75 -0.90
C LEU A 59 -5.85 4.79 0.44
N VAL A 60 -7.03 4.20 0.48
CA VAL A 60 -7.73 3.88 1.71
C VAL A 60 -7.37 2.44 2.09
N LEU A 61 -6.68 2.30 3.21
CA LEU A 61 -6.34 1.02 3.82
C LEU A 61 -7.58 0.37 4.44
N ALA A 62 -7.53 -0.94 4.68
CA ALA A 62 -8.63 -1.70 5.29
C ALA A 62 -8.97 -1.21 6.70
N SER A 63 -7.99 -0.66 7.41
CA SER A 63 -8.07 0.01 8.72
C SER A 63 -8.92 1.29 8.67
N GLY A 64 -9.17 1.82 7.47
CA GLY A 64 -9.78 3.14 7.25
C GLY A 64 -8.77 4.28 7.18
N ASP A 65 -7.48 3.98 7.40
CA ASP A 65 -6.40 4.95 7.23
C ASP A 65 -6.22 5.34 5.75
N ARG A 66 -5.79 6.58 5.50
CA ARG A 66 -5.67 7.14 4.16
C ARG A 66 -4.23 7.48 3.86
N ALA A 67 -3.56 6.60 3.13
CA ALA A 67 -2.21 6.83 2.66
C ALA A 67 -2.23 7.58 1.32
N GLN A 68 -1.54 8.71 1.24
CA GLN A 68 -1.36 9.40 -0.03
C GLN A 68 -0.28 8.69 -0.86
N ILE A 69 -0.69 8.09 -1.97
CA ILE A 69 0.20 7.48 -2.94
C ILE A 69 0.67 8.57 -3.89
N THR A 70 1.96 8.86 -3.85
CA THR A 70 2.61 9.72 -4.83
C THR A 70 3.59 8.87 -5.61
N TYR A 71 3.41 8.79 -6.93
CA TYR A 71 4.35 8.06 -7.77
C TYR A 71 5.50 9.00 -8.16
N GLY A 72 6.64 8.87 -7.47
CA GLY A 72 7.79 9.79 -7.57
C GLY A 72 8.70 9.62 -8.78
N ARG A 73 8.44 8.63 -9.64
CA ARG A 73 9.09 8.47 -10.94
C ARG A 73 8.03 8.59 -12.02
N GLU A 74 8.35 9.08 -13.21
CA GLU A 74 7.42 8.88 -14.34
C GLU A 74 7.16 7.39 -14.50
N LEU A 75 5.93 7.01 -14.87
CA LEU A 75 5.58 5.63 -15.21
C LEU A 75 6.51 5.12 -16.31
N ASP A 76 7.61 4.50 -15.91
CA ASP A 76 8.62 4.01 -16.85
C ASP A 76 8.05 2.77 -17.55
N VAL A 77 7.91 2.89 -18.87
CA VAL A 77 7.26 1.92 -19.79
C VAL A 77 8.23 0.77 -20.07
N THR A 78 8.79 0.15 -19.04
CA THR A 78 9.74 -0.96 -19.22
C THR A 78 9.34 -2.26 -18.54
N ASP A 79 8.36 -2.25 -17.63
CA ASP A 79 7.81 -3.50 -17.07
C ASP A 79 6.33 -3.67 -17.42
N SER A 80 5.98 -4.86 -17.89
CA SER A 80 4.82 -5.10 -18.76
C SER A 80 3.49 -5.14 -18.00
N ILE A 81 2.53 -4.32 -18.43
CA ILE A 81 1.07 -4.33 -18.13
C ILE A 81 0.66 -3.90 -16.71
N SER A 82 1.41 -4.23 -15.65
CA SER A 82 1.08 -3.89 -14.26
C SER A 82 2.06 -2.88 -13.66
N VAL A 83 1.56 -1.91 -12.90
CA VAL A 83 2.40 -0.93 -12.21
C VAL A 83 2.39 -1.20 -10.72
N VAL A 84 3.55 -1.09 -10.09
CA VAL A 84 3.68 -1.22 -8.63
C VAL A 84 3.65 0.18 -8.03
N LEU A 85 2.58 0.49 -7.31
CA LEU A 85 2.47 1.70 -6.50
C LEU A 85 2.98 1.40 -5.10
N ARG A 86 3.80 2.29 -4.55
CA ARG A 86 4.37 2.15 -3.20
C ARG A 86 4.03 3.38 -2.36
N THR A 87 3.71 3.18 -1.09
CA THR A 87 3.67 4.27 -0.11
C THR A 87 5.08 4.64 0.32
N ASP A 88 5.20 5.80 0.97
CA ASP A 88 6.36 6.06 1.82
C ASP A 88 6.42 5.00 2.94
N ALA A 89 7.62 4.70 3.43
CA ALA A 89 7.80 3.75 4.52
C ALA A 89 7.27 4.36 5.82
N LEU A 90 6.22 3.77 6.37
CA LEU A 90 5.63 4.22 7.61
C LEU A 90 6.44 3.64 8.77
N GLU A 91 7.10 4.49 9.53
CA GLU A 91 7.87 4.13 10.70
C GLU A 91 6.95 4.08 11.93
N TYR A 92 6.88 2.92 12.56
CA TYR A 92 6.13 2.65 13.78
C TYR A 92 7.09 2.32 14.91
N ARG A 93 6.80 2.77 16.13
CA ARG A 93 7.62 2.42 17.30
C ARG A 93 7.28 1.04 17.82
N ASP A 94 6.00 0.68 17.76
CA ASP A 94 5.48 -0.55 18.34
C ASP A 94 4.65 -1.35 17.34
N ARG A 95 4.63 -2.69 17.52
CA ARG A 95 3.73 -3.57 16.76
C ARG A 95 2.26 -3.24 16.96
N GLN A 96 1.88 -2.63 18.10
CA GLN A 96 0.50 -2.21 18.31
C GLN A 96 0.06 -1.08 17.37
N GLU A 97 0.90 -0.06 17.15
CA GLU A 97 0.58 1.02 16.21
C GLU A 97 0.46 0.48 14.79
N LEU A 98 1.36 -0.44 14.44
CA LEU A 98 1.33 -1.15 13.18
C LEU A 98 0.09 -2.04 13.02
N CYS A 99 -0.34 -2.72 14.08
CA CYS A 99 -1.60 -3.46 14.12
C CYS A 99 -2.86 -2.59 14.02
N ASP A 100 -2.82 -1.39 14.61
CA ASP A 100 -3.91 -0.42 14.55
C ASP A 100 -4.02 0.15 13.13
N ALA A 101 -2.86 0.48 12.54
CA ALA A 101 -2.77 0.95 11.16
C ALA A 101 -2.98 -0.15 10.13
N PHE A 102 -2.75 -1.42 10.47
CA PHE A 102 -2.91 -2.58 9.58
C PHE A 102 -3.47 -3.80 10.33
N PRO A 103 -4.79 -3.84 10.62
CA PRO A 103 -5.41 -4.94 11.32
C PRO A 103 -5.37 -6.25 10.50
N GLU A 104 -5.14 -6.19 9.18
CA GLU A 104 -4.94 -7.40 8.37
C GLU A 104 -3.68 -8.20 8.76
N LEU A 105 -2.70 -7.58 9.41
CA LEU A 105 -1.52 -8.28 9.93
C LEU A 105 -1.88 -9.23 11.08
N ILE A 106 -2.98 -8.96 11.79
CA ILE A 106 -3.49 -9.77 12.91
C ILE A 106 -4.40 -10.89 12.40
N GLY A 107 -5.13 -10.63 11.31
CA GLY A 107 -6.28 -11.42 10.89
C GLY A 107 -6.00 -12.75 10.21
N ARG A 108 -4.76 -13.27 10.18
CA ARG A 108 -4.44 -14.55 9.53
C ARG A 108 -4.68 -15.75 10.47
N GLU A 109 -5.90 -15.85 10.98
CA GLU A 109 -6.43 -17.07 11.62
C GLU A 109 -7.56 -17.60 10.71
N SER A 110 -7.30 -18.67 9.98
CA SER A 110 -8.31 -19.48 9.28
C SER A 110 -8.08 -20.95 9.57
#